data_AF-A0A9D1M8Y2-F1
#
_entry.id   AF-A0A9D1M8Y2-F1
#
_cell.length_a   1.000
_cell.length_b   1.000
_cell.length_c   1.000
_cell.angle_alpha   90.00
_cell.angle_beta   90.00
_cell.angle_gamma   90.00
#
_symmetry.space_group_name_H-M   'P 1'
#
loop_
_entity.id
_entity.type
_entity.pdbx_description
1 polymer ?
#
loop_
_entity_poly.entity_id
_entity_poly.type
_entity_poly.pdbx_seq_one_letter_code
_entity_poly.pdbx_strand_id
1 'polypeptide(L)'
;MILSPEFPEKEFRIQTSRKKRQHQIEQEKVATLAANGFVRLLFGEEHPYGSSVKESDFDRINTDDLKDFFYSFYRPEQCKMVITGKVTDEMIKQINRFLGQNTSNGMPTPLRLYPIKRAAKRMVFSEKADAIQTAIRVGLPLVTRDHPDYLDLRILNTFLGGYFGSRLMSNIRQDKGYTYGIGSSVVTLPQATYLAISTQTGTEYTKALIDEIFIETERLQNEPIQEEEMEMVRNYSLGELARLIDTPLALASAFVPLVVNGLTFDYYQAQQDSIQTITAKRLQELAQKYFNREDFFISIAGPQNPF
;
A
#
# COMPACT_ATOMS: atom_id res chain seq x y z
N MET A 1 6.12 28.82 3.00
CA MET A 1 6.51 27.40 3.20
C MET A 1 6.68 26.66 1.88
N ILE A 2 5.67 26.63 1.00
CA ILE A 2 5.69 25.80 -0.23
C ILE A 2 6.50 26.43 -1.38
N LEU A 3 6.67 27.75 -1.43
CA LEU A 3 7.37 28.43 -2.53
C LEU A 3 8.81 28.86 -2.21
N SER A 4 9.13 29.04 -0.93
CA SER A 4 10.41 29.59 -0.49
C SER A 4 10.78 29.01 0.88
N PRO A 5 11.21 27.73 0.93
CA PRO A 5 11.74 27.12 2.15
C PRO A 5 13.19 27.58 2.40
N GLU A 6 13.55 27.80 3.67
CA GLU A 6 14.89 28.28 4.04
C GLU A 6 15.87 27.14 4.41
N PHE A 7 15.36 25.95 4.74
CA PHE A 7 16.11 24.79 5.25
C PHE A 7 17.26 25.13 6.22
N PRO A 8 16.97 25.74 7.39
CA PRO A 8 18.02 26.08 8.36
C PRO A 8 18.75 24.85 8.89
N GLU A 9 20.08 24.92 8.96
CA GLU A 9 20.95 23.78 9.33
C GLU A 9 20.65 23.25 10.74
N LYS A 10 20.40 24.12 11.71
CA LYS A 10 20.11 23.72 13.10
C LYS A 10 18.83 22.89 13.17
N GLU A 11 17.76 23.37 12.56
CA GLU A 11 16.45 22.72 12.50
C GLU A 11 16.55 21.40 11.73
N PHE A 12 17.27 21.39 10.61
CA PHE A 12 17.57 20.18 9.84
C PHE A 12 18.24 19.11 10.69
N ARG A 13 19.33 19.44 11.42
CA ARG A 13 20.03 18.48 12.27
C ARG A 13 19.17 17.93 13.40
N ILE A 14 18.31 18.77 14.00
CA ILE A 14 17.33 18.33 15.00
C ILE A 14 16.37 17.30 14.39
N GLN A 15 15.80 17.58 13.20
CA GLN A 15 14.87 16.67 12.54
C GLN A 15 15.55 15.37 12.09
N THR A 16 16.74 15.45 11.51
CA THR A 16 17.51 14.28 11.06
C THR A 16 17.89 13.38 12.24
N SER A 17 18.34 13.94 13.36
CA SER A 17 18.62 13.14 14.58
C SER A 17 17.37 12.48 15.14
N ARG A 18 16.23 13.19 15.16
CA ARG A 18 14.93 12.61 15.57
C ARG A 18 14.50 11.47 14.64
N LYS A 19 14.62 11.65 13.32
CA LYS A 19 14.27 10.63 12.33
C LYS A 19 15.20 9.42 12.38
N LYS A 20 16.50 9.62 12.63
CA LYS A 20 17.46 8.53 12.86
C LYS A 20 17.07 7.68 14.07
N ARG A 21 16.75 8.31 15.20
CA ARG A 21 16.27 7.60 16.40
C ARG A 21 14.95 6.87 16.15
N GLN A 22 14.01 7.52 15.47
CA GLN A 22 12.74 6.86 15.10
C GLN A 22 13.01 5.64 14.21
N HIS A 23 13.89 5.76 13.22
CA HIS A 23 14.26 4.65 12.35
C HIS A 23 14.86 3.48 13.15
N GLN A 24 15.78 3.75 14.07
CA GLN A 24 16.32 2.72 14.96
C GLN A 24 15.22 1.99 15.73
N ILE A 25 14.28 2.73 16.34
CA ILE A 25 13.13 2.14 17.06
C ILE A 25 12.25 1.31 16.12
N GLU A 26 11.99 1.76 14.90
CA GLU A 26 11.19 1.01 13.93
C GLU A 26 11.88 -0.29 13.50
N GLN A 27 13.21 -0.29 13.35
CA GLN A 27 13.97 -1.47 12.94
C GLN A 27 14.03 -2.55 14.03
N GLU A 28 13.77 -2.20 15.29
CA GLU A 28 13.58 -3.19 16.36
C GLU A 28 12.24 -3.95 16.27
N LYS A 29 11.29 -3.48 15.44
CA LYS A 29 9.97 -4.12 15.32
C LYS A 29 10.00 -5.21 14.26
N VAL A 30 9.57 -6.42 14.65
CA VAL A 30 9.39 -7.55 13.71
C VAL A 30 8.49 -7.20 12.52
N ALA A 31 7.46 -6.36 12.67
CA ALA A 31 6.62 -5.92 11.55
C ALA A 31 7.40 -5.16 10.48
N THR A 32 8.33 -4.29 10.89
CA THR A 32 9.17 -3.51 9.98
C THR A 32 10.13 -4.42 9.23
N LEU A 33 10.78 -5.35 9.94
CA LEU A 33 11.69 -6.33 9.36
C LEU A 33 10.98 -7.21 8.32
N ALA A 34 9.79 -7.72 8.65
CA ALA A 34 8.99 -8.52 7.73
C ALA A 34 8.51 -7.70 6.51
N ALA A 35 8.13 -6.42 6.69
CA ALA A 35 7.75 -5.55 5.59
C ALA A 35 8.91 -5.25 4.65
N ASN A 36 10.09 -4.95 5.19
CA ASN A 36 11.31 -4.68 4.42
C ASN A 36 11.76 -5.92 3.63
N GLY A 37 11.76 -7.10 4.26
CA GLY A 37 12.05 -8.36 3.58
C GLY A 37 11.07 -8.65 2.45
N PHE A 38 9.78 -8.38 2.66
CA PHE A 38 8.74 -8.61 1.67
C PHE A 38 8.89 -7.71 0.42
N VAL A 39 9.06 -6.40 0.58
CA VAL A 39 9.24 -5.50 -0.59
C VAL A 39 10.54 -5.79 -1.34
N ARG A 40 11.59 -6.24 -0.62
CA ARG A 40 12.85 -6.67 -1.22
C ARG A 40 12.69 -7.95 -2.05
N LEU A 41 11.89 -8.91 -1.58
CA LEU A 41 11.54 -10.09 -2.36
C LEU A 41 10.80 -9.72 -3.66
N LEU A 42 9.83 -8.81 -3.56
CA LEU A 42 9.00 -8.39 -4.69
C LEU A 42 9.74 -7.57 -5.75
N PHE A 43 10.66 -6.68 -5.34
CA PHE A 43 11.25 -5.69 -6.25
C PHE A 43 12.76 -5.79 -6.43
N GLY A 44 13.46 -6.49 -5.53
CA GLY A 44 14.92 -6.50 -5.47
C GLY A 44 15.51 -5.27 -4.78
N GLU A 45 16.75 -5.38 -4.27
CA GLU A 45 17.42 -4.30 -3.53
C GLU A 45 17.80 -3.10 -4.41
N GLU A 46 18.01 -3.32 -5.72
CA GLU A 46 18.40 -2.27 -6.67
C GLU A 46 17.22 -1.39 -7.10
N HIS A 47 15.99 -1.86 -6.93
CA HIS A 47 14.80 -1.13 -7.34
C HIS A 47 14.36 -0.15 -6.23
N PRO A 48 13.96 1.11 -6.53
CA PRO A 48 13.55 2.07 -5.51
C PRO A 48 12.48 1.56 -4.54
N TYR A 49 11.53 0.75 -5.02
CA TYR A 49 10.49 0.13 -4.18
C TYR A 49 10.99 -0.95 -3.22
N GLY A 50 12.10 -1.63 -3.54
CA GLY A 50 12.69 -2.68 -2.69
C GLY A 50 13.87 -2.17 -1.84
N SER A 51 14.32 -0.94 -2.10
CA SER A 51 15.35 -0.27 -1.32
C SER A 51 14.84 0.13 0.07
N SER A 52 15.72 0.13 1.06
CA SER A 52 15.41 0.57 2.43
C SER A 52 16.40 1.64 2.87
N VAL A 53 15.91 2.63 3.61
CA VAL A 53 16.75 3.64 4.24
C VAL A 53 17.72 2.96 5.20
N LYS A 54 19.00 3.34 5.13
CA LYS A 54 20.04 2.88 6.04
C LYS A 54 20.29 3.94 7.09
N GLU A 55 20.75 3.52 8.27
CA GLU A 55 21.10 4.46 9.32
C GLU A 55 22.16 5.49 8.86
N SER A 56 23.13 5.05 8.07
CA SER A 56 24.16 5.92 7.48
C SER A 56 23.62 6.99 6.54
N ASP A 57 22.42 6.81 5.98
CA ASP A 57 21.82 7.83 5.11
C ASP A 57 21.49 9.10 5.89
N PHE A 58 21.08 9.00 7.16
CA PHE A 58 20.81 10.16 8.01
C PHE A 58 22.07 10.98 8.31
N ASP A 59 23.23 10.34 8.36
CA ASP A 59 24.50 11.05 8.60
C ASP A 59 25.05 11.66 7.30
N ARG A 60 24.69 11.09 6.14
CA ARG A 60 25.16 11.53 4.82
C ARG A 60 24.38 12.74 4.28
N ILE A 61 23.08 12.82 4.55
CA ILE A 61 22.24 13.92 4.03
C ILE A 61 22.60 15.28 4.66
N ASN A 62 22.49 16.33 3.86
CA ASN A 62 22.72 17.72 4.25
C ASN A 62 21.62 18.65 3.69
N THR A 63 21.67 19.94 4.04
CA THR A 63 20.66 20.91 3.59
C THR A 63 20.70 21.19 2.10
N ASP A 64 21.84 21.00 1.43
CA ASP A 64 21.95 21.20 -0.01
C ASP A 64 21.23 20.07 -0.77
N ASP A 65 21.29 18.82 -0.29
CA ASP A 65 20.47 17.72 -0.81
C ASP A 65 18.96 18.04 -0.75
N LEU A 66 18.50 18.69 0.34
CA LEU A 66 17.10 19.11 0.48
C LEU A 66 16.72 20.22 -0.49
N LYS A 67 17.59 21.21 -0.67
CA LYS A 67 17.39 22.29 -1.64
C LYS A 67 17.33 21.71 -3.05
N ASP A 68 18.29 20.85 -3.41
CA ASP A 68 18.35 20.21 -4.72
C ASP A 68 17.10 19.38 -4.98
N PHE A 69 16.65 18.57 -4.00
CA PHE A 69 15.40 17.83 -4.10
C PHE A 69 14.19 18.76 -4.25
N PHE A 70 14.11 19.82 -3.43
CA PHE A 70 13.02 20.77 -3.48
C PHE A 70 12.94 21.48 -4.84
N TYR A 71 14.02 22.06 -5.34
CA TYR A 71 14.02 22.76 -6.63
C TYR A 71 13.89 21.81 -7.84
N SER A 72 14.25 20.53 -7.68
CA SER A 72 14.07 19.53 -8.72
C SER A 72 12.62 19.03 -8.83
N PHE A 73 11.93 18.84 -7.69
CA PHE A 73 10.64 18.13 -7.64
C PHE A 73 9.44 18.98 -7.18
N TYR A 74 9.64 20.00 -6.33
CA TYR A 74 8.57 20.91 -5.88
C TYR A 74 8.49 22.11 -6.82
N ARG A 75 7.98 21.87 -8.04
CA ARG A 75 7.80 22.90 -9.07
C ARG A 75 6.40 23.49 -8.99
N PRO A 76 6.23 24.76 -8.57
CA PRO A 76 4.92 25.37 -8.41
C PRO A 76 4.06 25.33 -9.67
N GLU A 77 4.68 25.34 -10.85
CA GLU A 77 4.02 25.36 -12.16
C GLU A 77 3.41 24.01 -12.55
N GLN A 78 3.87 22.94 -11.89
CA GLN A 78 3.36 21.58 -12.06
C GLN A 78 2.49 21.16 -10.87
N CYS A 79 2.31 22.06 -9.90
CA CYS A 79 1.51 21.82 -8.72
C CYS A 79 0.04 21.78 -9.11
N LYS A 80 -0.65 20.74 -8.65
CA LYS A 80 -2.11 20.63 -8.74
C LYS A 80 -2.68 20.81 -7.35
N MET A 81 -3.64 21.73 -7.21
CA MET A 81 -4.31 21.99 -5.94
C MET A 81 -5.75 21.49 -6.02
N VAL A 82 -6.15 20.72 -5.01
CA VAL A 82 -7.54 20.26 -4.84
C VAL A 82 -8.16 21.05 -3.70
N ILE A 83 -9.29 21.72 -3.98
CA ILE A 83 -10.00 22.57 -3.02
C ILE A 83 -11.44 22.09 -2.97
N THR A 84 -11.95 21.87 -1.77
CA THR A 84 -13.28 21.29 -1.53
C THR A 84 -14.01 22.05 -0.43
N GLY A 85 -15.33 22.19 -0.57
CA GLY A 85 -16.18 22.94 0.35
C GLY A 85 -16.82 24.15 -0.34
N LYS A 86 -17.08 25.22 0.41
CA LYS A 86 -17.67 26.47 -0.12
C LYS A 86 -16.59 27.32 -0.79
N VAL A 87 -16.09 26.87 -1.94
CA VAL A 87 -15.10 27.60 -2.73
C VAL A 87 -15.77 28.81 -3.39
N THR A 88 -15.21 29.99 -3.18
CA THR A 88 -15.69 31.25 -3.79
C THR A 88 -14.68 31.77 -4.80
N ASP A 89 -15.14 32.60 -5.75
CA ASP A 89 -14.25 33.26 -6.71
C ASP A 89 -13.16 34.09 -6.04
N GLU A 90 -13.46 34.71 -4.89
CA GLU A 90 -12.49 35.46 -4.11
C GLU A 90 -11.38 34.55 -3.55
N MET A 91 -11.72 33.35 -3.06
CA MET A 91 -10.71 32.38 -2.63
C MET A 91 -9.81 31.96 -3.80
N ILE A 92 -10.39 31.70 -4.98
CA ILE A 92 -9.63 31.35 -6.18
C ILE A 92 -8.69 32.51 -6.58
N LYS A 93 -9.17 33.75 -6.53
CA LYS A 93 -8.35 34.95 -6.79
C LYS A 93 -7.18 35.06 -5.81
N GLN A 94 -7.40 34.86 -4.52
CA GLN A 94 -6.33 34.90 -3.51
C GLN A 94 -5.31 33.79 -3.73
N ILE A 95 -5.75 32.56 -4.02
CA ILE A 95 -4.86 31.44 -4.33
C ILE A 95 -4.02 31.74 -5.57
N ASN A 96 -4.63 32.23 -6.64
CA ASN A 96 -3.91 32.63 -7.84
C ASN A 96 -2.95 33.81 -7.60
N ARG A 97 -3.30 34.73 -6.71
CA ARG A 97 -2.43 35.85 -6.30
C ARG A 97 -1.18 35.38 -5.56
N PHE A 98 -1.29 34.39 -4.67
CA PHE A 98 -0.16 33.95 -3.84
C PHE A 98 0.60 32.75 -4.39
N LEU A 99 -0.07 31.85 -5.10
CA LEU A 99 0.49 30.56 -5.56
C LEU A 99 0.50 30.42 -7.09
N GLY A 100 -0.44 31.08 -7.78
CA GLY A 100 -0.60 30.98 -9.24
C GLY A 100 0.26 31.95 -10.06
N GLN A 101 1.13 32.74 -9.43
CA GLN A 101 1.99 33.71 -10.13
C GLN A 101 3.27 33.08 -10.70
N ASN A 102 3.59 31.84 -10.33
CA ASN A 102 4.75 31.13 -10.88
C ASN A 102 4.36 30.51 -12.23
N THR A 103 5.00 31.00 -13.30
CA THR A 103 4.69 30.66 -14.70
C THR A 103 5.88 30.10 -15.46
N SER A 104 6.94 29.62 -14.78
CA SER A 104 8.03 28.98 -15.49
C SER A 104 7.53 27.75 -16.27
N ASN A 105 7.74 27.77 -17.59
CA ASN A 105 7.35 26.70 -18.51
C ASN A 105 8.33 25.51 -18.45
N GLY A 106 8.70 25.08 -17.24
CA GLY A 106 9.52 23.91 -17.05
C GLY A 106 8.77 22.65 -17.50
N MET A 107 9.39 21.86 -18.38
CA MET A 107 8.86 20.56 -18.77
C MET A 107 8.65 19.67 -17.52
N PRO A 108 7.57 18.85 -17.48
CA PRO A 108 7.36 17.84 -16.45
C PRO A 108 8.60 16.99 -16.25
N THR A 109 9.04 16.80 -15.00
CA THR A 109 10.06 15.77 -14.72
C THR A 109 9.42 14.42 -15.04
N PRO A 110 9.88 13.71 -16.07
CA PRO A 110 9.24 12.46 -16.47
C PRO A 110 9.40 11.43 -15.35
N LEU A 111 8.36 10.63 -15.13
CA LEU A 111 8.44 9.51 -14.20
C LEU A 111 9.54 8.57 -14.70
N ARG A 112 10.60 8.41 -13.92
CA ARG A 112 11.67 7.48 -14.25
C ARG A 112 11.18 6.06 -13.99
N LEU A 113 11.13 5.24 -15.04
CA LEU A 113 10.81 3.84 -14.94
C LEU A 113 12.07 3.05 -14.56
N TYR A 114 11.96 2.18 -13.56
CA TYR A 114 13.02 1.26 -13.16
C TYR A 114 12.61 -0.18 -13.53
N PRO A 115 13.54 -1.01 -14.04
CA PRO A 115 13.26 -2.41 -14.33
C PRO A 115 13.09 -3.20 -13.03
N ILE A 116 11.97 -3.90 -12.89
CA ILE A 116 11.69 -4.72 -11.71
C ILE A 116 12.41 -6.08 -11.86
N LYS A 117 13.36 -6.36 -10.96
CA LYS A 117 14.06 -7.64 -10.87
C LYS A 117 13.73 -8.31 -9.54
N ARG A 118 12.80 -9.27 -9.58
CA ARG A 118 12.36 -9.98 -8.37
C ARG A 118 13.47 -10.85 -7.79
N ALA A 119 13.42 -11.12 -6.49
CA ALA A 119 14.34 -12.06 -5.88
C ALA A 119 14.12 -13.48 -6.42
N ALA A 120 15.22 -14.24 -6.55
CA ALA A 120 15.15 -15.66 -6.92
C ALA A 120 14.53 -16.51 -5.80
N LYS A 121 14.74 -16.11 -4.54
CA LYS A 121 14.12 -16.75 -3.37
C LYS A 121 12.66 -16.29 -3.25
N ARG A 122 11.79 -17.19 -2.80
CA ARG A 122 10.37 -16.90 -2.47
C ARG A 122 10.15 -16.60 -1.00
N MET A 123 11.07 -17.02 -0.13
CA MET A 123 10.95 -16.85 1.31
C MET A 123 12.21 -16.20 1.90
N VAL A 124 12.01 -15.33 2.89
CA VAL A 124 13.08 -14.78 3.73
C VAL A 124 12.67 -14.80 5.19
N PHE A 125 13.62 -15.14 6.07
CA PHE A 125 13.50 -15.04 7.51
C PHE A 125 14.48 -13.99 8.03
N SER A 126 14.00 -13.07 8.87
CA SER A 126 14.80 -12.06 9.56
C SER A 126 14.77 -12.34 11.06
N GLU A 127 15.92 -12.71 11.62
CA GLU A 127 16.01 -13.05 13.04
C GLU A 127 15.90 -11.79 13.92
N LYS A 128 15.12 -11.89 14.99
CA LYS A 128 14.99 -10.91 16.07
C LYS A 128 14.83 -11.68 17.39
N ALA A 129 15.96 -12.10 17.95
CA ALA A 129 16.02 -13.09 19.05
C ALA A 129 15.24 -12.70 20.32
N ASP A 130 15.11 -11.41 20.61
CA ASP A 130 14.38 -10.84 21.75
C ASP A 130 12.89 -10.58 21.45
N ALA A 131 12.41 -10.90 20.24
CA ALA A 131 10.99 -10.78 19.91
C ALA A 131 10.16 -11.88 20.59
N ILE A 132 8.99 -11.50 21.10
CA ILE A 132 8.02 -12.43 21.70
C ILE A 132 7.11 -13.03 20.62
N GLN A 133 6.88 -12.28 19.54
CA GLN A 133 5.97 -12.65 18.45
C GLN A 133 6.70 -12.65 17.11
N THR A 134 6.15 -13.41 16.18
CA THR A 134 6.60 -13.45 14.79
C THR A 134 5.67 -12.61 13.93
N ALA A 135 6.24 -11.71 13.14
CA ALA A 135 5.54 -11.00 12.08
C ALA A 135 5.65 -11.73 10.74
N ILE A 136 4.55 -11.75 10.01
CA ILE A 136 4.43 -12.46 8.74
C ILE A 136 3.89 -11.48 7.69
N ARG A 137 4.53 -11.48 6.52
CA ARG A 137 4.03 -10.88 5.28
C ARG A 137 3.97 -11.96 4.21
N VAL A 138 2.81 -12.13 3.60
CA VAL A 138 2.59 -13.05 2.49
C VAL A 138 1.94 -12.26 1.35
N GLY A 139 2.36 -12.48 0.11
CA GLY A 139 1.70 -11.81 -1.00
C GLY A 139 2.40 -12.01 -2.33
N LEU A 140 1.88 -11.39 -3.37
CA LEU A 140 2.35 -11.60 -4.74
C LEU A 140 2.14 -10.35 -5.61
N PRO A 141 2.91 -10.20 -6.70
CA PRO A 141 2.65 -9.15 -7.69
C PRO A 141 1.30 -9.36 -8.38
N LEU A 142 0.57 -8.27 -8.60
CA LEU A 142 -0.69 -8.25 -9.34
C LEU A 142 -0.55 -7.39 -10.60
N VAL A 143 -1.61 -7.40 -11.42
CA VAL A 143 -1.73 -6.52 -12.58
C VAL A 143 -1.79 -5.05 -12.18
N THR A 144 -1.31 -4.19 -13.07
CA THR A 144 -1.32 -2.73 -12.89
C THR A 144 -2.74 -2.17 -13.00
N ARG A 145 -2.93 -0.92 -12.57
CA ARG A 145 -4.25 -0.27 -12.44
C ARG A 145 -5.05 -0.19 -13.75
N ASP A 146 -4.36 -0.10 -14.87
CA ASP A 146 -4.90 -0.04 -16.22
C ASP A 146 -5.39 -1.39 -16.75
N HIS A 147 -5.07 -2.49 -16.07
CA HIS A 147 -5.50 -3.82 -16.47
C HIS A 147 -6.99 -4.05 -16.13
N PRO A 148 -7.78 -4.68 -17.02
CA PRO A 148 -9.22 -4.90 -16.80
C PRO A 148 -9.54 -5.68 -15.51
N ASP A 149 -8.70 -6.65 -15.14
CA ASP A 149 -8.88 -7.44 -13.90
C ASP A 149 -8.62 -6.64 -12.60
N TYR A 150 -8.06 -5.41 -12.65
CA TYR A 150 -7.59 -4.71 -11.45
C TYR A 150 -8.71 -4.41 -10.43
N LEU A 151 -9.86 -3.91 -10.89
CA LEU A 151 -10.97 -3.59 -9.99
C LEU A 151 -11.57 -4.85 -9.37
N ASP A 152 -11.75 -5.89 -10.17
CA ASP A 152 -12.26 -7.19 -9.71
C ASP A 152 -11.30 -7.84 -8.70
N LEU A 153 -9.99 -7.73 -8.90
CA LEU A 153 -8.97 -8.22 -7.95
C LEU A 153 -9.01 -7.48 -6.60
N ARG A 154 -9.35 -6.18 -6.61
CA ARG A 154 -9.58 -5.45 -5.35
C ARG A 154 -10.80 -5.97 -4.62
N ILE A 155 -11.86 -6.30 -5.34
CA ILE A 155 -13.06 -6.92 -4.76
C ILE A 155 -12.72 -8.32 -4.22
N LEU A 156 -12.00 -9.15 -4.97
CA LEU A 156 -11.53 -10.46 -4.51
C LEU A 156 -10.71 -10.36 -3.22
N ASN A 157 -9.83 -9.36 -3.11
CA ASN A 157 -9.09 -9.11 -1.87
C ASN A 157 -10.01 -8.80 -0.68
N THR A 158 -11.16 -8.15 -0.90
CA THR A 158 -12.13 -7.88 0.17
C THR A 158 -12.66 -9.18 0.78
N PHE A 159 -12.99 -10.19 -0.05
CA PHE A 159 -13.37 -11.53 0.42
C PHE A 159 -12.25 -12.20 1.23
N LEU A 160 -11.01 -12.12 0.71
CA LEU A 160 -9.86 -12.77 1.35
C LEU A 160 -9.55 -12.16 2.73
N GLY A 161 -9.28 -10.86 2.80
CA GLY A 161 -8.74 -10.23 4.01
C GLY A 161 -8.98 -8.73 4.14
N GLY A 162 -9.82 -8.12 3.27
CA GLY A 162 -9.93 -6.67 3.17
C GLY A 162 -10.82 -5.99 4.21
N TYR A 163 -11.52 -6.76 5.06
CA TYR A 163 -12.38 -6.22 6.13
C TYR A 163 -12.50 -7.20 7.31
N PHE A 164 -13.15 -6.77 8.39
CA PHE A 164 -13.22 -7.54 9.64
C PHE A 164 -13.96 -8.89 9.52
N GLY A 165 -14.95 -8.99 8.62
CA GLY A 165 -15.70 -10.23 8.36
C GLY A 165 -15.11 -11.10 7.24
N SER A 166 -13.92 -10.77 6.75
CA SER A 166 -13.25 -11.52 5.67
C SER A 166 -12.84 -12.93 6.09
N ARG A 167 -12.59 -13.80 5.11
CA ARG A 167 -12.26 -15.22 5.34
C ARG A 167 -11.03 -15.43 6.22
N LEU A 168 -9.95 -14.67 5.97
CA LEU A 168 -8.74 -14.74 6.81
C LEU A 168 -9.02 -14.35 8.26
N MET A 169 -9.80 -13.29 8.49
CA MET A 169 -10.17 -12.89 9.85
C MET A 169 -11.05 -13.93 10.53
N SER A 170 -12.02 -14.52 9.83
CA SER A 170 -12.89 -15.57 10.39
C SER A 170 -12.06 -16.79 10.78
N ASN A 171 -11.36 -17.42 9.83
CA ASN A 171 -10.63 -18.66 10.07
C ASN A 171 -9.50 -18.48 11.10
N ILE A 172 -8.59 -17.52 10.86
CA ILE A 172 -7.33 -17.48 11.61
C ILE A 172 -7.49 -16.76 12.96
N ARG A 173 -8.28 -15.69 13.02
CA ARG A 173 -8.48 -14.93 14.25
C ARG A 173 -9.67 -15.45 15.06
N GLN A 174 -10.84 -15.63 14.46
CA GLN A 174 -12.05 -15.98 15.22
C GLN A 174 -12.08 -17.47 15.58
N ASP A 175 -11.84 -18.35 14.60
CA ASP A 175 -11.95 -19.79 14.81
C ASP A 175 -10.70 -20.38 15.51
N LYS A 176 -9.51 -19.98 15.06
CA LYS A 176 -8.23 -20.56 15.53
C LYS A 176 -7.53 -19.76 16.62
N GLY A 177 -7.81 -18.47 16.73
CA GLY A 177 -7.17 -17.60 17.72
C GLY A 177 -5.65 -17.46 17.57
N TYR A 178 -5.08 -17.74 16.39
CA TYR A 178 -3.63 -17.68 16.19
C TYR A 178 -3.09 -16.25 16.21
N THR A 179 -3.92 -15.28 15.85
CA THR A 179 -3.53 -13.87 15.83
C THR A 179 -4.61 -12.97 16.39
N TYR A 180 -4.19 -11.81 16.90
CA TYR A 180 -5.11 -10.72 17.21
C TYR A 180 -5.73 -10.11 15.95
N GLY A 181 -5.03 -10.15 14.80
CA GLY A 181 -5.50 -9.54 13.57
C GLY A 181 -4.69 -9.95 12.34
N ILE A 182 -5.40 -10.23 11.26
CA ILE A 182 -4.84 -10.49 9.94
C ILE A 182 -5.64 -9.71 8.90
N GLY A 183 -4.95 -9.09 7.95
CA GLY A 183 -5.62 -8.36 6.88
C GLY A 183 -4.84 -8.46 5.58
N SER A 184 -5.55 -8.25 4.47
CA SER A 184 -4.99 -8.23 3.13
C SER A 184 -5.34 -6.94 2.39
N SER A 185 -4.41 -6.46 1.58
CA SER A 185 -4.58 -5.24 0.80
C SER A 185 -3.96 -5.38 -0.59
N VAL A 186 -4.61 -4.77 -1.58
CA VAL A 186 -4.03 -4.53 -2.89
C VAL A 186 -3.32 -3.17 -2.84
N VAL A 187 -2.00 -3.20 -2.84
CA VAL A 187 -1.16 -2.00 -2.81
C VAL A 187 -0.78 -1.63 -4.23
N THR A 188 -1.05 -0.38 -4.62
CA THR A 188 -0.74 0.13 -5.95
C THR A 188 0.34 1.20 -5.88
N LEU A 189 1.43 0.96 -6.59
CA LEU A 189 2.54 1.87 -6.82
C LEU A 189 2.51 2.37 -8.27
N PRO A 190 3.22 3.46 -8.61
CA PRO A 190 3.25 3.98 -9.98
C PRO A 190 3.61 2.95 -11.07
N GLN A 191 4.49 1.98 -10.79
CA GLN A 191 4.91 0.96 -11.78
C GLN A 191 4.41 -0.46 -11.49
N ALA A 192 3.75 -0.71 -10.36
CA ALA A 192 3.44 -2.06 -9.92
C ALA A 192 2.26 -2.11 -8.97
N THR A 193 1.57 -3.23 -8.95
CA THR A 193 0.56 -3.57 -7.94
C THR A 193 0.96 -4.88 -7.28
N TYR A 194 0.63 -5.06 -6.01
CA TYR A 194 0.80 -6.34 -5.32
C TYR A 194 -0.28 -6.57 -4.27
N LEU A 195 -0.58 -7.84 -4.01
CA LEU A 195 -1.33 -8.29 -2.84
C LEU A 195 -0.37 -8.36 -1.65
N ALA A 196 -0.79 -7.88 -0.49
CA ALA A 196 -0.07 -8.05 0.77
C ALA A 196 -1.02 -8.44 1.90
N ILE A 197 -0.78 -9.62 2.44
CA ILE A 197 -1.37 -10.17 3.66
C ILE A 197 -0.40 -9.92 4.80
N SER A 198 -0.89 -9.50 5.95
CA SER A 198 -0.05 -9.20 7.10
C SER A 198 -0.68 -9.54 8.43
N THR A 199 0.15 -10.07 9.32
CA THR A 199 -0.26 -10.45 10.67
C THR A 199 0.96 -10.60 11.60
N GLN A 200 0.69 -10.71 12.89
CA GLN A 200 1.64 -11.12 13.92
C GLN A 200 1.03 -12.23 14.77
N THR A 201 1.83 -13.21 15.16
CA THR A 201 1.36 -14.40 15.88
C THR A 201 2.41 -14.89 16.87
N GLY A 202 2.00 -15.76 17.81
CA GLY A 202 2.95 -16.51 18.63
C GLY A 202 3.85 -17.36 17.75
N THR A 203 5.14 -17.45 18.10
CA THR A 203 6.16 -18.09 17.26
C THR A 203 5.79 -19.52 16.88
N GLU A 204 5.19 -20.27 17.81
CA GLU A 204 4.71 -21.64 17.67
C GLU A 204 3.61 -21.82 16.62
N TYR A 205 2.82 -20.77 16.33
CA TYR A 205 1.73 -20.82 15.36
C TYR A 205 2.14 -20.36 13.96
N THR A 206 3.38 -19.89 13.76
CA THR A 206 3.83 -19.26 12.51
C THR A 206 3.57 -20.12 11.28
N LYS A 207 3.99 -21.39 11.31
CA LYS A 207 3.83 -22.31 10.18
C LYS A 207 2.36 -22.64 9.93
N ALA A 208 1.62 -22.99 10.99
CA ALA A 208 0.19 -23.30 10.91
C ALA A 208 -0.60 -22.12 10.32
N LEU A 209 -0.32 -20.88 10.77
CA LEU A 209 -0.96 -19.69 10.24
C LEU A 209 -0.70 -19.50 8.74
N ILE A 210 0.54 -19.71 8.28
CA ILE A 210 0.89 -19.58 6.86
C ILE A 210 0.13 -20.64 6.04
N ASP A 211 0.05 -21.88 6.53
CA ASP A 211 -0.72 -22.93 5.88
C ASP A 211 -2.21 -22.55 5.78
N GLU A 212 -2.78 -21.92 6.81
CA GLU A 212 -4.16 -21.42 6.78
C GLU A 212 -4.40 -20.28 5.81
N ILE A 213 -3.42 -19.39 5.62
CA ILE A 213 -3.49 -18.37 4.56
C ILE A 213 -3.67 -19.06 3.21
N PHE A 214 -2.86 -20.10 2.95
CA PHE A 214 -2.94 -20.82 1.68
C PHE A 214 -4.23 -21.60 1.53
N ILE A 215 -4.72 -22.24 2.59
CA ILE A 215 -6.03 -22.90 2.60
C ILE A 215 -7.13 -21.92 2.18
N GLU A 216 -7.20 -20.72 2.76
CA GLU A 216 -8.22 -19.73 2.36
C GLU A 216 -8.06 -19.25 0.92
N THR A 217 -6.83 -19.09 0.43
CA THR A 217 -6.61 -18.76 -0.99
C THR A 217 -7.01 -19.89 -1.93
N GLU A 218 -6.82 -21.15 -1.53
CA GLU A 218 -7.22 -22.35 -2.30
C GLU A 218 -8.74 -22.54 -2.25
N ARG A 219 -9.40 -22.23 -1.14
CA ARG A 219 -10.86 -22.24 -1.03
C ARG A 219 -11.50 -21.22 -1.97
N LEU A 220 -10.93 -20.02 -2.12
CA LEU A 220 -11.40 -19.06 -3.12
C LEU A 220 -11.25 -19.55 -4.57
N GLN A 221 -10.33 -20.49 -4.83
CA GLN A 221 -10.13 -21.10 -6.15
C GLN A 221 -11.12 -22.24 -6.42
N ASN A 222 -11.47 -23.01 -5.39
CA ASN A 222 -12.15 -24.30 -5.56
C ASN A 222 -13.60 -24.32 -5.07
N GLU A 223 -13.95 -23.47 -4.11
CA GLU A 223 -15.30 -23.40 -3.53
C GLU A 223 -16.06 -22.19 -4.10
N PRO A 224 -17.28 -22.39 -4.62
CA PRO A 224 -18.14 -21.27 -5.01
C PRO A 224 -18.43 -20.35 -3.82
N ILE A 225 -18.29 -19.04 -4.04
CA ILE A 225 -18.68 -18.01 -3.08
C ILE A 225 -20.21 -18.04 -2.95
N GLN A 226 -20.71 -18.12 -1.72
CA GLN A 226 -22.14 -18.15 -1.44
C GLN A 226 -22.78 -16.76 -1.67
N GLU A 227 -24.07 -16.72 -2.02
CA GLU A 227 -24.73 -15.45 -2.34
C GLU A 227 -24.79 -14.52 -1.13
N GLU A 228 -24.95 -15.04 0.08
CA GLU A 228 -24.97 -14.23 1.31
C GLU A 228 -23.62 -13.53 1.54
N GLU A 229 -22.51 -14.22 1.24
CA GLU A 229 -21.16 -13.63 1.30
C GLU A 229 -20.97 -12.58 0.21
N MET A 230 -21.46 -12.85 -1.01
CA MET A 230 -21.48 -11.88 -2.12
C MET A 230 -22.23 -10.61 -1.76
N GLU A 231 -23.45 -10.73 -1.23
CA GLU A 231 -24.26 -9.59 -0.80
C GLU A 231 -23.60 -8.79 0.32
N MET A 232 -23.01 -9.48 1.31
CA MET A 232 -22.30 -8.81 2.40
C MET A 232 -21.12 -7.98 1.88
N VAL A 233 -20.27 -8.56 1.04
CA VAL A 233 -19.09 -7.85 0.49
C VAL A 233 -19.52 -6.72 -0.46
N ARG A 234 -20.58 -6.92 -1.24
CA ARG A 234 -21.16 -5.88 -2.11
C ARG A 234 -21.64 -4.69 -1.29
N ASN A 235 -22.44 -4.92 -0.25
CA ASN A 235 -22.95 -3.88 0.64
C ASN A 235 -21.82 -3.16 1.39
N TYR A 236 -20.85 -3.92 1.89
CA TYR A 236 -19.66 -3.36 2.53
C TYR A 236 -18.89 -2.44 1.58
N SER A 237 -18.62 -2.90 0.36
CA SER A 237 -17.83 -2.17 -0.64
C SER A 237 -18.55 -0.90 -1.14
N LEU A 238 -19.87 -0.96 -1.33
CA LEU A 238 -20.68 0.23 -1.65
C LEU A 238 -20.71 1.22 -0.49
N GLY A 239 -20.77 0.74 0.76
CA GLY A 239 -20.69 1.57 1.95
C GLY A 239 -19.34 2.27 2.10
N GLU A 240 -18.23 1.59 1.80
CA GLU A 240 -16.89 2.20 1.73
C GLU A 240 -16.83 3.29 0.64
N LEU A 241 -17.39 3.03 -0.54
CA LEU A 241 -17.43 4.00 -1.63
C LEU A 241 -18.22 5.25 -1.24
N ALA A 242 -19.37 5.10 -0.57
CA ALA A 242 -20.16 6.24 -0.07
C ALA A 242 -19.40 7.09 0.96
N ARG A 243 -18.62 6.44 1.85
CA ARG A 243 -17.79 7.15 2.84
C ARG A 243 -16.69 8.02 2.22
N LEU A 244 -16.20 7.68 1.02
CA LEU A 244 -15.14 8.45 0.36
C LEU A 244 -15.56 9.90 0.03
N ILE A 245 -16.86 10.19 -0.05
CA ILE A 245 -17.37 11.50 -0.48
C ILE A 245 -18.24 12.20 0.57
N ASP A 246 -18.29 11.67 1.79
CA ASP A 246 -19.24 12.12 2.83
C ASP A 246 -18.85 13.47 3.46
N THR A 247 -17.60 13.91 3.32
CA THR A 247 -17.13 15.21 3.82
C THR A 247 -16.29 15.94 2.76
N PRO A 248 -16.18 17.28 2.83
CA PRO A 248 -15.31 18.02 1.92
C PRO A 248 -13.87 17.50 1.90
N LEU A 249 -13.28 17.22 3.06
CA LEU A 249 -11.91 16.68 3.14
C LEU A 249 -11.79 15.26 2.60
N ALA A 250 -12.82 14.42 2.79
CA ALA A 250 -12.86 13.09 2.20
C ALA A 250 -12.91 13.19 0.66
N LEU A 251 -13.74 14.09 0.13
CA LEU A 251 -13.82 14.35 -1.31
C LEU A 251 -12.47 14.80 -1.90
N ALA A 252 -11.74 15.68 -1.21
CA ALA A 252 -10.40 16.07 -1.64
C ALA A 252 -9.44 14.87 -1.66
N SER A 253 -9.48 14.05 -0.60
CA SER A 253 -8.65 12.86 -0.45
C SER A 253 -8.96 11.79 -1.51
N ALA A 254 -10.21 11.70 -1.97
CA ALA A 254 -10.64 10.86 -3.08
C ALA A 254 -10.14 11.41 -4.43
N PHE A 255 -10.15 12.73 -4.62
CA PHE A 255 -9.77 13.34 -5.88
C PHE A 255 -8.25 13.38 -6.14
N VAL A 256 -7.43 13.53 -5.09
CA VAL A 256 -5.96 13.60 -5.22
C VAL A 256 -5.38 12.37 -5.95
N PRO A 257 -5.71 11.11 -5.58
CA PRO A 257 -5.25 9.94 -6.32
C PRO A 257 -5.68 9.93 -7.79
N LEU A 258 -6.90 10.38 -8.13
CA LEU A 258 -7.32 10.45 -9.53
C LEU A 258 -6.40 11.38 -10.33
N VAL A 259 -6.19 12.58 -9.80
CA VAL A 259 -5.38 13.63 -10.42
C VAL A 259 -3.91 13.22 -10.58
N VAL A 260 -3.34 12.55 -9.58
CA VAL A 260 -1.96 12.05 -9.58
C VAL A 260 -1.76 10.92 -10.58
N ASN A 261 -2.79 10.08 -10.77
CA ASN A 261 -2.72 8.93 -11.67
C ASN A 261 -3.33 9.20 -13.06
N GLY A 262 -3.71 10.44 -13.36
CA GLY A 262 -4.29 10.82 -14.66
C GLY A 262 -5.68 10.21 -14.91
N LEU A 263 -6.42 9.89 -13.85
CA LEU A 263 -7.76 9.30 -13.91
C LEU A 263 -8.85 10.37 -13.82
N THR A 264 -10.03 10.04 -14.34
CA THR A 264 -11.25 10.83 -14.22
C THR A 264 -12.17 10.25 -13.15
N PHE A 265 -13.27 10.95 -12.85
CA PHE A 265 -14.33 10.43 -11.97
C PHE A 265 -14.96 9.12 -12.49
N ASP A 266 -14.83 8.82 -13.78
CA ASP A 266 -15.28 7.56 -14.38
C ASP A 266 -14.66 6.34 -13.70
N TYR A 267 -13.50 6.50 -13.05
CA TYR A 267 -12.90 5.45 -12.22
C TYR A 267 -13.83 4.99 -11.08
N TYR A 268 -14.50 5.92 -10.40
CA TYR A 268 -15.40 5.57 -9.31
C TYR A 268 -16.70 4.96 -9.82
N GLN A 269 -17.17 5.41 -10.99
CA GLN A 269 -18.31 4.77 -11.66
C GLN A 269 -17.95 3.33 -12.05
N ALA A 270 -16.81 3.10 -12.70
CA ALA A 270 -16.34 1.77 -13.05
C ALA A 270 -16.13 0.88 -11.82
N GLN A 271 -15.65 1.45 -10.71
CA GLN A 271 -15.53 0.74 -9.44
C GLN A 271 -16.92 0.33 -8.90
N GLN A 272 -17.90 1.22 -8.92
CA GLN A 272 -19.27 0.92 -8.53
C GLN A 272 -19.89 -0.16 -9.41
N ASP A 273 -19.74 -0.04 -10.73
CA ASP A 273 -20.28 -0.99 -11.71
C ASP A 273 -19.66 -2.37 -11.52
N SER A 274 -18.33 -2.45 -11.31
CA SER A 274 -17.65 -3.71 -10.99
C SER A 274 -18.19 -4.31 -9.68
N ILE A 275 -18.36 -3.53 -8.61
CA ILE A 275 -18.96 -4.03 -7.34
C ILE A 275 -20.38 -4.60 -7.55
N GLN A 276 -21.20 -3.93 -8.37
CA GLN A 276 -22.59 -4.34 -8.60
C GLN A 276 -22.72 -5.56 -9.50
N THR A 277 -21.85 -5.69 -10.51
CA THR A 277 -21.98 -6.69 -11.58
C THR A 277 -21.08 -7.90 -11.43
N ILE A 278 -20.08 -7.84 -10.54
CA ILE A 278 -19.17 -8.96 -10.29
C ILE A 278 -19.94 -10.22 -9.85
N THR A 279 -19.53 -11.37 -10.38
CA THR A 279 -20.14 -12.67 -10.08
C THR A 279 -19.18 -13.55 -9.27
N ALA A 280 -19.73 -14.48 -8.49
CA ALA A 280 -18.94 -15.48 -7.76
C ALA A 280 -18.01 -16.27 -8.70
N LYS A 281 -18.52 -16.64 -9.89
CA LYS A 281 -17.73 -17.32 -10.93
C LYS A 281 -16.53 -16.49 -11.38
N ARG A 282 -16.72 -15.20 -11.65
CA ARG A 282 -15.63 -14.30 -12.06
C ARG A 282 -14.57 -14.16 -10.98
N LEU A 283 -14.97 -14.05 -9.72
CA LEU A 283 -14.04 -14.01 -8.59
C LEU A 283 -13.24 -15.31 -8.45
N GLN A 284 -13.89 -16.46 -8.64
CA GLN A 284 -13.24 -17.77 -8.63
C GLN A 284 -12.22 -17.90 -9.78
N GLU A 285 -12.57 -17.48 -11.00
CA GLU A 285 -11.65 -17.47 -12.16
C GLU A 285 -10.42 -16.59 -11.88
N LEU A 286 -10.60 -15.44 -11.23
CA LEU A 286 -9.48 -14.57 -10.85
C LEU A 286 -8.62 -15.19 -9.76
N ALA A 287 -9.22 -15.83 -8.75
CA ALA A 287 -8.48 -16.57 -7.74
C ALA A 287 -7.63 -17.67 -8.40
N GLN A 288 -8.22 -18.46 -9.31
CA GLN A 288 -7.51 -19.52 -10.03
C GLN A 288 -6.39 -18.98 -10.91
N LYS A 289 -6.59 -17.81 -11.51
CA LYS A 289 -5.60 -17.18 -12.38
C LYS A 289 -4.42 -16.59 -11.61
N TYR A 290 -4.66 -15.97 -10.45
CA TYR A 290 -3.67 -15.13 -9.79
C TYR A 290 -3.18 -15.63 -8.43
N PHE A 291 -3.91 -16.49 -7.71
CA PHE A 291 -3.55 -16.93 -6.35
C PHE A 291 -2.85 -18.29 -6.32
N ASN A 292 -1.92 -18.54 -7.26
CA ASN A 292 -1.11 -19.75 -7.25
C ASN A 292 -0.08 -19.71 -6.12
N ARG A 293 -0.01 -20.77 -5.31
CA ARG A 293 0.89 -20.86 -4.15
C ARG A 293 2.36 -20.57 -4.49
N GLU A 294 2.83 -21.02 -5.65
CA GLU A 294 4.24 -20.85 -6.10
C GLU A 294 4.61 -19.40 -6.48
N ASP A 295 3.60 -18.54 -6.71
CA ASP A 295 3.78 -17.13 -7.04
C ASP A 295 3.89 -16.25 -5.79
N PHE A 296 3.57 -16.79 -4.60
CA PHE A 296 3.64 -16.06 -3.35
C PHE A 296 5.07 -15.91 -2.84
N PHE A 297 5.34 -14.71 -2.32
CA PHE A 297 6.51 -14.38 -1.53
C PHE A 297 6.14 -14.29 -0.06
N ILE A 298 7.01 -14.81 0.80
CA ILE A 298 6.81 -14.88 2.24
C ILE A 298 7.99 -14.23 2.95
N SER A 299 7.73 -13.23 3.78
CA SER A 299 8.73 -12.64 4.66
C SER A 299 8.30 -12.81 6.11
N ILE A 300 9.20 -13.36 6.91
CA ILE A 300 8.98 -13.69 8.31
C ILE A 300 10.04 -12.97 9.13
N ALA A 301 9.64 -12.39 10.26
CA ALA A 301 10.58 -11.86 11.23
C ALA A 301 10.16 -12.23 12.64
N GLY A 302 11.06 -12.83 13.41
CA GLY A 302 10.75 -13.39 14.73
C GLY A 302 11.98 -13.96 15.43
N PRO A 303 11.82 -14.55 16.62
CA PRO A 303 12.94 -15.04 17.43
C PRO A 303 13.57 -16.33 16.89
N GLN A 304 12.81 -17.14 16.15
CA GLN A 304 13.29 -18.41 15.61
C GLN A 304 12.69 -18.66 14.23
N ASN A 305 13.49 -19.26 13.34
CA ASN A 305 13.00 -19.69 12.03
C ASN A 305 12.03 -20.88 12.21
N PRO A 306 10.78 -20.77 11.75
CA PRO A 306 9.77 -21.84 11.88
C PRO A 306 9.97 -23.01 10.88
N PHE A 307 10.99 -22.95 10.01
CA PHE A 307 11.30 -23.93 8.97
C PHE A 307 12.73 -24.46 9.06
#